data_AF-A0A6V7VRD9-F1
#
_entry.id   AF-A0A6V7VRD9-F1
#
_cell.length_a   1.000
_cell.length_b   1.000
_cell.length_c   1.000
_cell.angle_alpha   90.00
_cell.angle_beta   90.00
_cell.angle_gamma   90.00
#
_symmetry.space_group_name_H-M   'P 1'
#
loop_
_entity.id
_entity.type
_entity.pdbx_description
1 polymer ?
#
loop_
_entity_poly.entity_id
_entity_poly.type
_entity_poly.pdbx_seq_one_letter_code
_entity_poly.pdbx_strand_id
1 'polypeptide(L)'
;MRILYILEIGERKTKCFGCLSCSNRSLCIFFCILQIVVVGCSLFQHLYSWSRFGHVFKCNSNITAEATFDERLLAYDIVIFDFGLMNIVLKMSKCVANYLDGGYLRFFWCVEHTSALLILLAVLSLDLKKIWLYWPALFMQSSFVLGMAILSMATTPKILEAISTRVDSHLTTLLSIYVCGVLLNWMFTLVLWHHYWDMEKVVRALEENSGTEQRNTIQQRRNNQSLYYC
;
A
#
# COMPACT_ATOMS: atom_id res chain seq x y z
N MET A 1 -0.96 -7.32 17.05
CA MET A 1 0.16 -8.30 17.11
C MET A 1 1.39 -7.62 17.68
N ARG A 2 2.25 -8.33 18.43
CA ARG A 2 3.60 -7.85 18.78
C ARG A 2 4.57 -8.36 17.73
N ILE A 3 5.04 -7.49 16.86
CA ILE A 3 5.90 -7.89 15.73
C ILE A 3 7.38 -7.88 16.09
N LEU A 4 7.78 -7.28 17.22
CA LEU A 4 9.05 -7.40 17.93
C LEU A 4 8.90 -6.58 19.23
N TYR A 5 9.86 -6.63 20.16
CA TYR A 5 9.87 -5.81 21.40
C TYR A 5 9.73 -4.29 21.18
N ILE A 6 9.79 -3.84 19.92
CA ILE A 6 9.87 -2.46 19.48
C ILE A 6 8.52 -1.90 19.00
N LEU A 7 7.61 -2.74 18.51
CA LEU A 7 6.39 -2.27 17.83
C LEU A 7 5.16 -3.12 18.22
N GLU A 8 4.24 -2.49 18.95
CA GLU A 8 2.98 -3.08 19.39
C GLU A 8 1.84 -2.45 18.59
N ILE A 9 1.35 -3.17 17.58
CA ILE A 9 0.19 -2.75 16.80
C ILE A 9 -1.06 -3.24 17.53
N GLY A 10 -1.70 -2.33 18.26
CA GLY A 10 -3.03 -2.50 18.83
C GLY A 10 -4.11 -2.07 17.84
N GLU A 11 -5.36 -2.41 18.14
CA GLU A 11 -6.50 -2.15 17.23
C GLU A 11 -6.81 -0.65 17.09
N ARG A 12 -6.71 0.13 18.19
CA ARG A 12 -6.95 1.58 18.15
C ARG A 12 -5.69 2.43 17.95
N LYS A 13 -4.56 1.96 18.49
CA LYS A 13 -3.31 2.72 18.50
C LYS A 13 -2.14 1.80 18.26
N THR A 14 -1.19 2.29 17.46
CA THR A 14 0.12 1.67 17.29
C THR A 14 1.08 2.32 18.27
N LYS A 15 1.73 1.51 19.11
CA LYS A 15 2.78 1.97 20.03
C LYS A 15 4.14 1.63 19.45
N CYS A 16 4.97 2.66 19.28
CA CYS A 16 6.37 2.53 18.88
C CYS A 16 7.27 2.77 20.10
N PHE A 17 8.18 1.82 20.39
CA PHE A 17 9.12 1.87 21.52
C PHE A 17 8.48 2.19 22.89
N GLY A 18 7.23 1.74 23.12
CA GLY A 18 6.51 1.98 24.37
C GLY A 18 6.09 3.43 24.66
N CYS A 19 6.61 4.43 23.93
CA CYS A 19 6.45 5.86 24.25
C CYS A 19 5.59 6.62 23.22
N LEU A 20 5.71 6.34 21.91
CA LEU A 20 4.89 7.00 20.88
C LEU A 20 3.63 6.18 20.60
N SER A 21 2.48 6.67 21.07
CA SER A 21 1.17 6.08 20.75
C SER A 21 0.49 6.90 19.64
N CYS A 22 0.57 6.41 18.41
CA CYS A 22 -0.07 7.03 17.26
C CYS A 22 -1.45 6.41 17.02
N SER A 23 -2.44 7.25 16.66
CA SER A 23 -3.74 6.75 16.19
C SER A 23 -3.57 6.02 14.87
N ASN A 24 -4.18 4.83 14.76
CA ASN A 24 -4.11 4.04 13.52
C ASN A 24 -4.71 4.80 12.34
N ARG A 25 -5.73 5.65 12.56
CA ARG A 25 -6.31 6.53 11.53
C ARG A 25 -5.27 7.51 10.98
N SER A 26 -4.52 8.20 11.86
CA SER A 26 -3.50 9.17 11.44
C SER A 26 -2.35 8.50 10.70
N LEU A 27 -1.93 7.32 11.14
CA LEU A 27 -0.91 6.54 10.44
C LEU A 27 -1.42 6.05 9.07
N CYS A 28 -2.66 5.58 8.98
CA CYS A 28 -3.26 5.21 7.70
C CYS A 28 -3.29 6.40 6.73
N ILE A 29 -3.68 7.59 7.19
CA ILE A 29 -3.69 8.81 6.36
C ILE A 29 -2.26 9.13 5.89
N PHE A 30 -1.28 9.12 6.80
CA PHE A 30 0.12 9.39 6.46
C PHE A 30 0.65 8.42 5.40
N PHE A 31 0.52 7.12 5.62
CA PHE A 31 0.97 6.11 4.65
C PHE A 31 0.17 6.16 3.34
N CYS A 32 -1.13 6.45 3.40
CA CYS A 32 -1.97 6.61 2.21
C CYS A 32 -1.48 7.77 1.35
N ILE A 33 -1.16 8.93 1.95
CA ILE A 33 -0.60 10.08 1.23
C ILE A 33 0.75 9.72 0.63
N LEU A 34 1.63 9.08 1.39
CA LEU A 34 2.95 8.65 0.89
C LEU A 34 2.81 7.70 -0.31
N GLN A 35 1.90 6.74 -0.23
CA GLN A 35 1.66 5.78 -1.31
C GLN A 35 1.02 6.44 -2.53
N ILE A 36 0.12 7.41 -2.35
CA ILE A 36 -0.42 8.22 -3.45
C ILE A 36 0.70 8.96 -4.18
N VAL A 37 1.69 9.50 -3.47
CA VAL A 37 2.85 10.15 -4.11
C VAL A 37 3.64 9.13 -4.94
N VAL A 38 3.98 7.97 -4.37
CA VAL A 38 4.76 6.92 -5.07
C VAL A 38 4.04 6.44 -6.34
N VAL A 39 2.75 6.10 -6.21
CA VAL A 39 1.95 5.59 -7.33
C VAL A 39 1.66 6.69 -8.35
N GLY A 40 1.44 7.93 -7.89
CA GLY A 40 1.27 9.09 -8.75
C GLY A 40 2.52 9.39 -9.58
N CYS A 41 3.72 9.30 -8.98
CA CYS A 41 4.99 9.42 -9.71
C CYS A 41 5.12 8.33 -10.78
N SER A 42 4.78 7.07 -10.48
CA SER A 42 4.84 6.00 -11.48
C SER A 42 3.79 6.10 -12.57
N LEU A 43 2.57 6.54 -12.23
CA LEU A 43 1.56 6.85 -13.23
C LEU A 43 2.04 7.96 -14.16
N PHE A 44 2.70 8.99 -13.61
CA PHE A 44 3.34 10.03 -14.41
C PHE A 44 4.44 9.47 -15.33
N GLN A 45 5.27 8.54 -14.85
CA GLN A 45 6.27 7.87 -15.71
C GLN A 45 5.62 7.20 -16.93
N HIS A 46 4.50 6.51 -16.73
CA HIS A 46 3.78 5.83 -17.81
C HIS A 46 3.14 6.82 -18.79
N LEU A 47 2.48 7.86 -18.29
CA LEU A 47 1.87 8.89 -19.12
C LEU A 47 2.92 9.66 -19.93
N TYR A 48 4.06 9.98 -19.32
CA TYR A 48 5.18 10.63 -20.00
C TYR A 48 5.77 9.73 -21.09
N SER A 49 6.03 8.46 -20.77
CA SER A 49 6.53 7.46 -21.74
C SER A 49 5.60 7.32 -22.94
N TRP A 50 4.29 7.22 -22.69
CA TRP A 50 3.28 7.13 -23.74
C TRP A 50 3.29 8.36 -24.64
N SER A 51 3.26 9.55 -24.03
CA SER A 51 3.19 10.82 -24.77
C SER A 51 4.41 11.06 -25.65
N ARG A 52 5.62 10.71 -25.18
CA ARG A 52 6.87 11.01 -25.88
C ARG A 52 7.31 9.93 -26.86
N PHE A 53 7.10 8.66 -26.50
CA PHE A 53 7.67 7.52 -27.24
C PHE A 53 6.62 6.58 -27.84
N GLY A 54 5.33 6.78 -27.58
CA GLY A 54 4.26 5.91 -28.07
C GLY A 54 4.22 4.53 -27.41
N HIS A 55 4.93 4.35 -26.29
CA HIS A 55 4.99 3.10 -25.52
C HIS A 55 4.61 3.36 -24.06
N VAL A 56 3.81 2.48 -23.46
CA VAL A 56 3.34 2.61 -22.05
C VAL A 56 4.49 2.74 -21.05
N PHE A 57 5.56 1.96 -21.24
CA PHE A 57 6.75 2.07 -20.39
C PHE A 57 7.99 1.74 -21.20
N LYS A 58 8.79 2.75 -21.55
CA LYS A 58 10.06 2.59 -22.24
C LYS A 58 11.22 2.73 -21.26
N CYS A 59 11.46 1.69 -20.47
CA CYS A 59 12.58 1.68 -19.55
C CYS A 59 13.87 1.17 -20.20
N ASN A 60 14.95 1.92 -19.98
CA ASN A 60 16.32 1.51 -20.26
C ASN A 60 17.16 1.74 -19.00
N SER A 61 17.60 0.67 -18.35
CA SER A 61 18.32 0.75 -17.07
C SER A 61 19.82 0.96 -17.27
N ASN A 62 20.32 0.91 -18.51
CA ASN A 62 21.71 1.17 -18.85
C ASN A 62 21.91 2.66 -19.15
N ILE A 63 21.92 3.47 -18.10
CA ILE A 63 22.11 4.93 -18.18
C ILE A 63 23.52 5.35 -17.77
N THR A 64 24.03 6.40 -18.42
CA THR A 64 25.33 7.02 -18.09
C THR A 64 25.17 8.03 -16.95
N ALA A 65 26.29 8.40 -16.29
CA ALA A 65 26.29 9.38 -15.21
C ALA A 65 25.83 10.79 -15.66
N GLU A 66 25.91 11.08 -16.96
CA GLU A 66 25.49 12.35 -17.57
C GLU A 66 24.05 12.31 -18.14
N ALA A 67 23.32 11.22 -17.91
CA ALA A 67 21.95 11.07 -18.41
C ALA A 67 21.03 12.19 -17.90
N THR A 68 20.16 12.66 -18.79
CA THR A 68 19.17 13.70 -18.51
C THR A 68 18.16 13.23 -17.46
N PHE A 69 17.44 14.18 -16.84
CA PHE A 69 16.43 13.85 -15.84
C PHE A 69 15.36 12.89 -16.40
N ASP A 70 14.92 13.10 -17.63
CA ASP A 70 13.88 12.29 -18.29
C ASP A 70 14.35 10.84 -18.51
N GLU A 71 15.61 10.65 -18.90
CA GLU A 71 16.20 9.32 -19.08
C GLU A 71 16.34 8.59 -17.74
N ARG A 72 16.76 9.30 -16.68
CA ARG A 72 16.82 8.74 -15.33
C ARG A 72 15.43 8.37 -14.81
N LEU A 73 14.44 9.23 -15.06
CA LEU A 73 13.06 8.97 -14.69
C LEU A 73 12.55 7.68 -15.34
N LEU A 74 12.88 7.42 -16.60
CA LEU A 74 12.44 6.20 -17.30
C LEU A 74 13.32 4.98 -17.01
N ALA A 75 14.52 5.16 -16.47
CA ALA A 75 15.43 4.06 -16.11
C ALA A 75 15.04 3.31 -14.83
N TYR A 76 14.19 3.93 -14.01
CA TYR A 76 13.80 3.43 -12.70
C TYR A 76 12.32 3.02 -12.64
N ASP A 77 12.01 1.94 -11.92
CA ASP A 77 10.63 1.56 -11.61
C ASP A 77 10.30 2.02 -10.18
N ILE A 78 9.69 3.21 -10.09
CA ILE A 78 9.47 3.92 -8.82
C ILE A 78 8.56 3.12 -7.89
N VAL A 79 7.51 2.47 -8.40
CA VAL A 79 6.52 1.81 -7.54
C VAL A 79 7.10 0.56 -6.85
N ILE A 80 8.08 -0.15 -7.43
CA ILE A 80 8.76 -1.27 -6.76
C ILE A 80 10.08 -0.82 -6.11
N PHE A 81 10.37 0.48 -6.09
CA PHE A 81 11.62 1.03 -5.55
C PHE A 81 12.86 0.42 -6.23
N ASP A 82 12.77 0.10 -7.53
CA ASP A 82 13.88 -0.42 -8.32
C ASP A 82 14.57 0.73 -9.06
N PHE A 83 15.62 1.25 -8.41
CA PHE A 83 16.47 2.32 -8.96
C PHE A 83 17.70 1.75 -9.70
N GLY A 84 17.54 0.60 -10.37
CA GLY A 84 18.62 -0.10 -11.06
C GLY A 84 19.23 -1.25 -10.26
N LEU A 85 18.57 -1.68 -9.18
CA LEU A 85 18.98 -2.87 -8.42
C LEU A 85 18.87 -4.12 -9.31
N MET A 86 17.77 -4.24 -10.05
CA MET A 86 17.54 -5.42 -10.91
C MET A 86 18.50 -5.45 -12.11
N ASN A 87 18.97 -4.29 -12.58
CA ASN A 87 20.02 -4.23 -13.60
C ASN A 87 21.32 -4.87 -13.08
N ILE A 88 21.74 -4.54 -11.85
CA ILE A 88 22.97 -5.10 -11.26
C ILE A 88 22.81 -6.60 -10.95
N VAL A 89 21.68 -6.96 -10.33
CA VAL A 89 21.45 -8.31 -9.81
C VAL A 89 21.12 -9.33 -10.91
N LEU A 90 20.27 -8.94 -11.87
CA LEU A 90 19.79 -9.82 -12.93
C LEU A 90 20.49 -9.56 -14.28
N LYS A 91 21.39 -8.56 -14.36
CA LYS A 91 22.09 -8.16 -15.60
C LYS A 91 21.14 -7.81 -16.75
N MET A 92 20.01 -7.18 -16.41
CA MET A 92 18.96 -6.82 -17.36
C MET A 92 19.11 -5.40 -17.88
N SER A 93 19.03 -5.24 -19.21
CA SER A 93 19.10 -3.92 -19.88
C SER A 93 17.85 -3.05 -19.71
N LYS A 94 16.71 -3.64 -19.32
CA LYS A 94 15.42 -2.98 -19.15
C LYS A 94 14.82 -3.31 -17.78
N CYS A 95 13.85 -2.52 -17.33
CA CYS A 95 13.09 -2.80 -16.11
C CYS A 95 12.33 -4.12 -16.21
N VAL A 96 12.06 -4.75 -15.07
CA VAL A 96 11.27 -6.02 -14.97
C VAL A 96 9.92 -5.90 -15.69
N ALA A 97 9.23 -4.77 -15.52
CA ALA A 97 7.93 -4.51 -16.16
C ALA A 97 8.01 -4.57 -17.70
N ASN A 98 9.13 -4.15 -18.30
CA ASN A 98 9.31 -4.23 -19.75
C ASN A 98 9.44 -5.67 -20.26
N TYR A 99 9.97 -6.59 -19.45
CA TYR A 99 10.11 -8.00 -19.82
C TYR A 99 8.83 -8.81 -19.62
N LEU A 100 7.99 -8.43 -18.66
CA LEU A 100 6.73 -9.14 -18.40
C LEU A 100 5.69 -8.85 -19.47
N ASP A 101 5.42 -7.57 -19.70
CA ASP A 101 4.29 -7.16 -20.52
C ASP A 101 4.47 -5.79 -21.19
N GLY A 102 5.64 -5.16 -21.07
CA GLY A 102 5.88 -3.81 -21.58
C GLY A 102 5.33 -2.70 -20.67
N GLY A 103 4.91 -3.03 -19.44
CA GLY A 103 4.43 -2.08 -18.43
C GLY A 103 2.93 -1.78 -18.45
N TYR A 104 2.12 -2.53 -19.20
CA TYR A 104 0.67 -2.31 -19.28
C TYR A 104 -0.05 -2.65 -17.97
N LEU A 105 0.20 -3.82 -17.41
CA LEU A 105 -0.23 -4.31 -16.10
C LEU A 105 0.18 -3.31 -15.02
N ARG A 106 1.40 -2.76 -15.11
CA ARG A 106 1.88 -1.77 -14.16
C ARG A 106 1.11 -0.45 -14.26
N PHE A 107 0.81 -0.01 -15.47
CA PHE A 107 -0.02 1.18 -15.71
C PHE A 107 -1.44 0.99 -15.16
N PHE A 108 -2.13 -0.09 -15.53
CA PHE A 108 -3.49 -0.38 -15.03
C PHE A 108 -3.50 -0.51 -13.50
N TRP A 109 -2.50 -1.19 -12.93
CA TRP A 109 -2.33 -1.27 -11.49
C TRP A 109 -2.22 0.11 -10.85
N CYS A 110 -1.42 1.02 -11.41
CA CYS A 110 -1.26 2.37 -10.86
C CYS A 110 -2.58 3.15 -10.91
N VAL A 111 -3.38 3.01 -11.96
CA VAL A 111 -4.70 3.65 -12.08
C VAL A 111 -5.65 3.12 -11.00
N GLU A 112 -5.80 1.80 -10.93
CA GLU A 112 -6.69 1.15 -9.95
C GLU A 112 -6.26 1.43 -8.52
N HIS A 113 -4.96 1.32 -8.23
CA HIS A 113 -4.42 1.54 -6.89
C HIS A 113 -4.53 3.01 -6.46
N THR A 114 -4.31 3.97 -7.37
CA THR A 114 -4.55 5.39 -7.10
C THR A 114 -6.02 5.64 -6.76
N SER A 115 -6.94 5.07 -7.55
CA SER A 115 -8.37 5.24 -7.29
C SER A 115 -8.79 4.66 -5.92
N ALA A 116 -8.27 3.48 -5.56
CA ALA A 116 -8.54 2.84 -4.28
C ALA A 116 -7.99 3.66 -3.10
N LEU A 117 -6.79 4.23 -3.25
CA LEU A 117 -6.19 5.08 -2.23
C LEU A 117 -6.93 6.42 -2.07
N LEU A 118 -7.44 7.01 -3.16
CA LEU A 118 -8.27 8.22 -3.08
C LEU A 118 -9.59 7.96 -2.35
N ILE A 119 -10.24 6.82 -2.61
CA ILE A 119 -11.43 6.39 -1.86
C ILE A 119 -11.10 6.23 -0.38
N LEU A 120 -10.00 5.53 -0.06
CA LEU A 120 -9.56 5.35 1.32
C LEU A 120 -9.26 6.70 2.01
N LEU A 121 -8.56 7.60 1.33
CA LEU A 121 -8.24 8.92 1.87
C LEU A 121 -9.51 9.73 2.16
N ALA A 122 -10.50 9.69 1.27
CA ALA A 122 -11.78 10.35 1.48
C ALA A 122 -12.53 9.74 2.68
N VAL A 123 -12.58 8.42 2.78
CA VAL A 123 -13.21 7.69 3.89
C VAL A 123 -12.55 8.03 5.23
N LEU A 124 -11.22 8.03 5.28
CA LEU A 124 -10.45 8.35 6.48
C LEU A 124 -10.58 9.84 6.86
N SER A 125 -10.71 10.74 5.89
CA SER A 125 -10.85 12.18 6.15
C SER A 125 -12.26 12.52 6.65
N LEU A 126 -13.28 11.91 6.04
CA LEU A 126 -14.70 12.14 6.36
C LEU A 126 -15.23 11.25 7.49
N ASP A 127 -14.40 10.36 8.04
CA ASP A 127 -14.75 9.41 9.11
C ASP A 127 -15.97 8.54 8.75
N LEU A 128 -16.05 8.12 7.49
CA LEU A 128 -17.19 7.35 6.99
C LEU A 128 -17.15 5.93 7.59
N LYS A 129 -18.18 5.60 8.39
CA LYS A 129 -18.34 4.29 9.04
C LYS A 129 -18.86 3.20 8.10
N LYS A 130 -18.50 3.25 6.81
CA LYS A 130 -18.93 2.28 5.79
C LYS A 130 -17.80 1.31 5.48
N ILE A 131 -17.87 0.10 6.03
CA ILE A 131 -16.83 -0.94 5.93
C ILE A 131 -16.50 -1.27 4.46
N TRP A 132 -17.52 -1.39 3.60
CA TRP A 132 -17.35 -1.75 2.20
C TRP A 132 -16.43 -0.80 1.40
N LEU A 133 -16.29 0.46 1.82
CA LEU A 133 -15.41 1.42 1.13
C LEU A 133 -13.92 1.20 1.42
N TYR A 134 -13.57 0.44 2.46
CA TYR A 134 -12.18 0.08 2.77
C TYR A 134 -11.67 -1.08 1.90
N TRP A 135 -12.58 -1.91 1.35
CA TRP A 135 -12.25 -3.14 0.64
C TRP A 135 -11.33 -2.93 -0.58
N PRO A 136 -11.57 -1.95 -1.47
CA PRO A 136 -10.69 -1.74 -2.62
C PRO A 136 -9.24 -1.47 -2.20
N ALA A 137 -9.05 -0.60 -1.21
CA ALA A 137 -7.71 -0.26 -0.73
C ALA A 137 -7.04 -1.42 0.00
N LEU A 138 -7.78 -2.17 0.82
CA LEU A 138 -7.28 -3.37 1.49
C LEU A 138 -6.83 -4.43 0.49
N PHE A 139 -7.66 -4.69 -0.53
CA PHE A 139 -7.34 -5.65 -1.57
C PHE A 139 -6.08 -5.23 -2.34
N MET A 140 -6.07 -4.01 -2.88
CA MET A 140 -4.95 -3.49 -3.69
C MET A 140 -3.64 -3.38 -2.90
N GLN A 141 -3.70 -2.92 -1.65
CA GLN A 141 -2.50 -2.79 -0.82
C GLN A 141 -1.95 -4.17 -0.38
N SER A 142 -2.84 -5.13 -0.07
CA SER A 142 -2.42 -6.48 0.30
C SER A 142 -1.81 -7.23 -0.88
N SER A 143 -2.42 -7.13 -2.06
CA SER A 143 -1.90 -7.74 -3.28
C SER A 143 -0.59 -7.08 -3.73
N PHE A 144 -0.44 -5.77 -3.53
CA PHE A 144 0.82 -5.06 -3.79
C PHE A 144 1.97 -5.59 -2.93
N VAL A 145 1.76 -5.68 -1.62
CA VAL A 145 2.76 -6.22 -0.68
C VAL A 145 3.08 -7.69 -0.97
N LEU A 146 2.08 -8.49 -1.32
CA LEU A 146 2.30 -9.88 -1.73
C LEU A 146 3.17 -9.96 -3.00
N GLY A 147 2.90 -9.13 -4.00
CA GLY A 147 3.71 -9.06 -5.22
C GLY A 147 5.16 -8.67 -4.93
N MET A 148 5.38 -7.67 -4.07
CA MET A 148 6.71 -7.27 -3.61
C MET A 148 7.42 -8.38 -2.83
N ALA A 149 6.70 -9.15 -2.01
CA ALA A 149 7.25 -10.29 -1.28
C ALA A 149 7.67 -11.43 -2.22
N ILE A 150 6.86 -11.75 -3.22
CA ILE A 150 7.18 -12.76 -4.24
C ILE A 150 8.40 -12.32 -5.06
N LEU A 151 8.44 -11.06 -5.50
CA LEU A 151 9.59 -10.52 -6.24
C LEU A 151 10.87 -10.56 -5.39
N SER A 152 10.78 -10.17 -4.11
CA SER A 152 11.91 -10.25 -3.18
C SER A 152 12.38 -11.68 -3.01
N MET A 153 11.47 -12.63 -2.83
CA MET A 153 11.81 -14.05 -2.71
C MET A 153 12.50 -14.60 -3.97
N ALA A 154 11.96 -14.27 -5.15
CA ALA A 154 12.51 -14.69 -6.44
C ALA A 154 13.90 -14.11 -6.71
N THR A 155 14.18 -12.89 -6.23
CA THR A 155 15.45 -12.18 -6.46
C THR A 155 16.48 -12.41 -5.35
N THR A 156 16.06 -12.84 -4.16
CA THR A 156 16.92 -13.20 -3.01
C THR A 156 18.17 -14.02 -3.39
N PRO A 157 18.10 -15.14 -4.14
CA PRO A 157 19.29 -15.92 -4.47
C PRO A 157 20.32 -15.11 -5.28
N LYS A 158 19.85 -14.26 -6.18
CA LYS A 158 20.72 -13.40 -7.01
C LYS A 158 21.27 -12.21 -6.25
N ILE A 159 20.49 -11.65 -5.33
CA ILE A 159 20.98 -10.62 -4.39
C ILE A 159 22.11 -11.21 -3.52
N LEU A 160 21.93 -12.43 -3.02
CA LEU A 160 22.94 -13.10 -2.19
C LEU A 160 24.23 -13.41 -2.98
N GLU A 161 24.10 -13.85 -4.23
CA GLU A 161 25.23 -14.04 -5.16
C GLU A 161 25.98 -12.72 -5.40
N ALA A 162 25.26 -11.62 -5.62
CA ALA A 162 25.85 -10.29 -5.80
C ALA A 162 26.59 -9.80 -4.55
N ILE A 163 25.99 -9.97 -3.37
CA ILE A 163 26.62 -9.60 -2.08
C ILE A 163 27.87 -10.45 -1.81
N SER A 164 27.82 -11.75 -2.11
CA SER A 164 28.93 -12.68 -1.88
C SER A 164 30.14 -12.38 -2.77
N THR A 165 29.89 -11.96 -4.01
CA THR A 165 30.96 -11.67 -4.98
C THR A 165 31.62 -10.31 -4.75
N ARG A 166 30.85 -9.26 -4.45
CA ARG A 166 31.40 -7.93 -4.13
C ARG A 166 30.40 -7.06 -3.36
N VAL A 167 30.78 -6.61 -2.17
CA VAL A 167 30.03 -5.59 -1.42
C VAL A 167 30.51 -4.21 -1.87
N ASP A 168 29.71 -3.55 -2.71
CA ASP A 168 29.91 -2.16 -3.13
C ASP A 168 28.92 -1.24 -2.39
N SER A 169 29.36 -0.04 -2.00
CA SER A 169 28.50 0.96 -1.35
C SER A 169 27.28 1.30 -2.21
N HIS A 170 27.44 1.34 -3.54
CA HIS A 170 26.33 1.62 -4.45
C HIS A 170 25.25 0.53 -4.38
N LEU A 171 25.66 -0.75 -4.38
CA LEU A 171 24.75 -1.89 -4.26
C LEU A 171 24.04 -1.87 -2.90
N THR A 172 24.76 -1.56 -1.81
CA THR A 172 24.17 -1.45 -0.47
C THR A 172 23.12 -0.35 -0.40
N THR A 173 23.34 0.82 -1.01
CA THR A 173 22.35 1.90 -1.05
C THR A 173 21.09 1.48 -1.81
N LEU A 174 21.24 0.89 -3.01
CA LEU A 174 20.10 0.43 -3.82
C LEU A 174 19.28 -0.65 -3.10
N LEU A 175 19.97 -1.63 -2.51
CA LEU A 175 19.32 -2.68 -1.72
C LEU A 175 18.60 -2.10 -0.50
N SER A 176 19.21 -1.12 0.19
CA SER A 176 18.60 -0.48 1.35
C SER A 176 17.32 0.28 0.99
N ILE A 177 17.31 0.99 -0.15
CA ILE A 177 16.11 1.67 -0.66
C ILE A 177 15.01 0.66 -0.97
N TYR A 178 15.34 -0.43 -1.67
CA TYR A 178 14.39 -1.49 -1.99
C TYR A 178 13.79 -2.14 -0.75
N VAL A 179 14.63 -2.55 0.21
CA VAL A 179 14.19 -3.17 1.48
C VAL A 179 13.36 -2.19 2.30
N CYS A 180 13.76 -0.91 2.37
CA CYS A 180 12.97 0.13 3.04
C CYS A 180 11.57 0.28 2.43
N GLY A 181 11.49 0.33 1.09
CA GLY A 181 10.21 0.38 0.37
C GLY A 181 9.31 -0.83 0.67
N VAL A 182 9.88 -2.04 0.66
CA VAL A 182 9.17 -3.27 1.03
C VAL A 182 8.65 -3.19 2.46
N LEU A 183 9.49 -2.83 3.42
CA LEU A 183 9.13 -2.75 4.83
C LEU A 183 8.05 -1.68 5.10
N LEU A 184 8.17 -0.50 4.49
CA LEU A 184 7.18 0.57 4.62
C LEU A 184 5.80 0.13 4.10
N ASN A 185 5.77 -0.58 2.98
CA ASN A 185 4.53 -1.10 2.42
C ASN A 185 3.91 -2.21 3.29
N TRP A 186 4.74 -3.12 3.83
CA TRP A 186 4.29 -4.08 4.84
C TRP A 186 3.69 -3.40 6.07
N MET A 187 4.37 -2.38 6.59
CA MET A 187 3.89 -1.60 7.73
C MET A 187 2.56 -0.92 7.41
N PHE A 188 2.41 -0.30 6.23
CA PHE A 188 1.15 0.29 5.82
C PHE A 188 0.02 -0.74 5.78
N THR A 189 0.24 -1.91 5.16
CA THR A 189 -0.75 -3.00 5.10
C THR A 189 -1.19 -3.45 6.48
N LEU A 190 -0.24 -3.64 7.41
CA LEU A 190 -0.55 -4.05 8.78
C LEU A 190 -1.38 -3.00 9.51
N VAL A 191 -1.01 -1.73 9.43
CA VAL A 191 -1.74 -0.63 10.05
C VAL A 191 -3.14 -0.51 9.45
N LEU A 192 -3.28 -0.65 8.13
CA LEU A 192 -4.55 -0.58 7.43
C LEU A 192 -5.50 -1.72 7.84
N TRP A 193 -5.00 -2.96 7.92
CA TRP A 193 -5.77 -4.11 8.41
C TRP A 193 -6.21 -3.94 9.87
N HIS A 194 -5.32 -3.47 10.73
CA HIS A 194 -5.65 -3.23 12.13
C HIS A 194 -6.69 -2.12 12.30
N HIS A 195 -6.60 -1.06 11.51
CA HIS A 195 -7.62 -0.02 11.50
C HIS A 195 -8.97 -0.54 10.98
N TYR A 196 -8.96 -1.35 9.92
CA TYR A 196 -10.16 -1.98 9.38
C TYR A 196 -10.89 -2.83 10.43
N TRP A 197 -10.17 -3.70 11.15
CA TRP A 197 -10.79 -4.54 12.18
C TRP A 197 -11.37 -3.73 13.35
N ASP A 198 -10.71 -2.65 13.76
CA ASP A 198 -11.27 -1.74 14.78
C ASP A 198 -12.58 -1.09 14.29
N MET A 199 -12.60 -0.62 13.03
CA MET A 199 -13.80 -0.05 12.43
C MET A 199 -14.93 -1.08 12.27
N GLU A 200 -14.61 -2.32 11.92
CA GLU A 200 -15.58 -3.41 11.85
C GLU A 200 -16.25 -3.65 13.21
N LYS A 201 -15.47 -3.68 14.31
CA LYS A 201 -16.01 -3.81 15.66
C LYS A 201 -16.91 -2.64 16.04
N VAL A 202 -16.51 -1.42 15.71
CA VAL A 202 -17.30 -0.21 15.99
C VAL A 202 -18.63 -0.25 15.24
N VAL A 203 -18.62 -0.62 13.96
CA VAL A 203 -19.85 -0.70 13.15
C VAL A 203 -20.77 -1.81 13.66
N ARG A 204 -20.25 -3.00 13.97
CA ARG A 204 -21.05 -4.09 14.56
C ARG A 204 -21.72 -3.67 15.87
N ALA A 205 -20.98 -2.98 16.75
CA ALA A 205 -21.54 -2.47 18.01
C ALA A 205 -22.64 -1.41 17.78
N LEU A 206 -22.52 -0.56 16.74
CA LEU A 206 -23.56 0.40 16.38
C LEU A 206 -24.82 -0.29 15.85
N GLU A 207 -24.65 -1.33 15.03
CA GLU A 207 -25.75 -2.14 14.50
C GLU A 207 -26.51 -2.85 15.64
N GLU A 208 -25.80 -3.46 16.60
CA GLU A 208 -26.39 -4.10 17.78
C GLU A 208 -27.20 -3.13 18.66
N ASN A 209 -26.65 -1.93 18.91
CA ASN A 209 -27.33 -0.90 19.68
C ASN A 209 -28.60 -0.40 18.98
N SER A 210 -28.54 -0.16 17.67
CA SER A 210 -29.70 0.27 16.88
C SER A 210 -30.82 -0.78 16.84
N GLY A 211 -30.46 -2.07 16.72
CA GLY A 211 -31.43 -3.17 16.74
C GLY A 211 -32.08 -3.35 18.10
N THR A 212 -31.33 -3.13 19.19
CA THR A 212 -31.85 -3.19 20.56
C THR A 212 -32.85 -2.07 20.84
N GLU A 213 -32.52 -0.85 20.42
CA GLU A 213 -33.40 0.32 20.56
C GLU A 213 -34.71 0.14 19.76
N GLN A 214 -34.62 -0.38 18.54
CA GLN A 214 -35.78 -0.67 17.72
C GLN A 214 -36.66 -1.77 18.32
N ARG A 215 -36.06 -2.83 18.90
CA ARG A 215 -36.77 -3.91 19.58
C ARG A 215 -37.51 -3.41 20.82
N ASN A 216 -36.87 -2.57 21.63
CA ASN A 216 -37.49 -1.94 22.80
C ASN A 216 -38.68 -1.05 22.41
N THR A 217 -38.55 -0.29 21.32
CA THR A 217 -39.62 0.57 20.79
C THR A 217 -40.84 -0.25 20.31
N ILE A 218 -40.60 -1.39 19.65
CA ILE A 218 -41.66 -2.30 19.20
C ILE A 218 -42.35 -2.97 20.39
N GLN A 219 -41.59 -3.42 21.40
CA GLN A 219 -42.12 -4.02 22.62
C GLN A 219 -43.03 -3.04 23.36
N GLN A 220 -42.60 -1.78 23.48
CA GLN A 220 -43.37 -0.72 24.13
C GLN A 220 -44.68 -0.41 23.38
N ARG A 221 -44.67 -0.43 22.04
CA ARG A 221 -45.91 -0.30 21.24
C ARG A 221 -46.87 -1.47 21.47
N ARG A 222 -46.37 -2.71 21.54
CA ARG A 222 -47.23 -3.89 21.82
C ARG A 222 -47.86 -3.79 23.21
N ASN A 223 -47.08 -3.46 24.23
CA ASN A 223 -47.59 -3.31 25.60
C ASN A 223 -48.65 -2.21 25.70
N ASN A 224 -48.45 -1.08 25.01
CA ASN A 224 -49.45 -0.02 24.96
C ASN A 224 -50.71 -0.46 24.21
N GLN A 225 -50.61 -1.19 23.11
CA GLN A 225 -51.80 -1.70 22.40
C GLN A 225 -52.62 -2.68 23.24
N SER A 226 -52.00 -3.57 24.02
CA SER A 226 -52.72 -4.47 24.93
C SER A 226 -53.50 -3.77 26.04
N LEU A 227 -53.15 -2.53 26.40
CA LEU A 227 -53.88 -1.72 27.39
C LEU A 227 -55.18 -1.10 26.86
N TYR A 228 -55.38 -1.02 25.53
CA TYR A 228 -56.59 -0.44 24.91
C TYR A 228 -57.66 -1.47 24.52
N TYR A 229 -57.40 -2.77 24.74
CA TYR A 229 -58.34 -3.86 24.41
C TYR A 229 -58.93 -4.56 25.66
N CYS A 230 -58.85 -3.93 26.83
CA CYS A 230 -59.62 -4.29 28.03
C CYS A 230 -60.72 -3.26 28.27
#